data_AF-A0AAW9A6A7-F1
#
_entry.id   AF-A0AAW9A6A7-F1
#
_cell.length_a   1.000
_cell.length_b   1.000
_cell.length_c   1.000
_cell.angle_alpha   90.00
_cell.angle_beta   90.00
_cell.angle_gamma   90.00
#
_symmetry.space_group_name_H-M   'P 1'
#
loop_
_entity.id
_entity.type
_entity.pdbx_description
1 polymer ?
#
loop_
_entity_poly.entity_id
_entity_poly.type
_entity_poly.pdbx_seq_one_letter_code
_entity_poly.pdbx_strand_id
1 'polypeptide(L)' 'MKINSCETHINHALDVFVAQEETFPIMEKIEEEEKLSTKCDYCDTPATYIVANE' A
#
# COMPACT_ATOMS: atom_id res chain seq x y z
N MET A 1 5.45 -9.56 1.68
CA MET A 1 4.26 -9.17 0.84
C MET A 1 4.40 -7.73 0.34
N LYS A 2 3.69 -7.30 -0.71
CA LYS A 2 3.58 -5.87 -1.08
C LYS A 2 2.11 -5.51 -1.33
N ILE A 3 1.62 -4.43 -0.72
CA ILE A 3 0.24 -3.95 -0.86
C ILE A 3 0.26 -2.51 -1.35
N ASN A 4 -0.37 -2.25 -2.48
CA ASN A 4 -0.53 -0.90 -3.02
C ASN A 4 -1.82 -0.30 -2.46
N SER A 5 -1.73 0.90 -1.89
CA SER A 5 -2.90 1.57 -1.30
C SER A 5 -2.96 3.05 -1.58
N CYS A 6 -4.20 3.52 -1.77
CA CYS A 6 -4.50 4.95 -1.78
C CYS A 6 -4.54 5.49 -0.35
N GLU A 7 -4.56 6.82 -0.21
CA GLU A 7 -4.56 7.47 1.10
C GLU A 7 -5.76 7.06 1.97
N THR A 8 -6.90 6.71 1.36
CA THR A 8 -8.11 6.30 2.08
C THR A 8 -7.99 4.90 2.67
N HIS A 9 -7.31 3.98 1.99
CA HIS A 9 -7.25 2.56 2.38
C HIS A 9 -5.93 2.18 3.07
N ILE A 10 -5.00 3.12 3.24
CA ILE A 10 -3.69 2.85 3.83
C ILE A 10 -3.75 2.21 5.21
N ASN A 11 -4.66 2.66 6.09
CA ASN A 11 -4.80 2.06 7.43
C ASN A 11 -5.22 0.60 7.35
N HIS A 12 -6.16 0.28 6.45
CA HIS A 12 -6.59 -1.10 6.24
C HIS A 12 -5.46 -1.96 5.67
N ALA A 13 -4.67 -1.43 4.74
CA ALA A 13 -3.50 -2.12 4.20
C ALA A 13 -2.47 -2.44 5.28
N LEU A 14 -2.21 -1.51 6.19
CA LEU A 14 -1.30 -1.72 7.32
C LEU A 14 -1.82 -2.79 8.27
N ASP A 15 -3.12 -2.76 8.63
CA ASP A 15 -3.74 -3.77 9.50
C ASP A 15 -3.65 -5.16 8.88
N VAL A 16 -3.98 -5.27 7.58
CA VAL A 16 -3.93 -6.51 6.81
C VAL A 16 -2.51 -7.04 6.72
N PHE A 17 -1.53 -6.17 6.48
CA PHE A 17 -0.12 -6.55 6.42
C PHE A 17 0.36 -7.11 7.76
N VAL A 18 0.12 -6.38 8.87
CA VAL A 18 0.53 -6.81 10.21
C VAL A 18 -0.14 -8.14 10.60
N ALA A 19 -1.42 -8.32 10.27
CA ALA A 19 -2.13 -9.55 10.56
C ALA A 19 -1.58 -10.77 9.78
N GLN A 20 -1.02 -10.56 8.59
CA GLN A 20 -0.50 -11.64 7.74
C GLN A 20 0.99 -11.91 7.95
N GLU A 21 1.79 -10.86 8.00
CA GLU A 21 3.25 -10.94 8.04
C GLU A 21 3.79 -10.87 9.48
N GLU A 22 2.95 -10.56 10.47
CA GLU A 22 3.29 -10.46 11.90
C GLU A 22 4.54 -9.58 12.18
N THR A 23 4.85 -8.67 11.24
CA THR A 23 6.03 -7.82 11.25
C THR A 23 5.62 -6.36 11.04
N PHE A 24 6.52 -5.44 11.38
CA PHE A 24 6.29 -4.02 11.19
C PHE A 24 6.34 -3.67 9.69
N PRO A 25 5.23 -3.19 9.10
CA PRO A 25 5.24 -2.71 7.74
C PRO A 25 6.05 -1.42 7.61
N ILE A 26 6.67 -1.27 6.45
CA ILE A 26 7.25 -0.03 5.94
C ILE A 26 6.26 0.54 4.93
N MET A 27 6.01 1.84 5.06
CA MET A 27 5.13 2.60 4.17
C MET A 27 5.98 3.55 3.34
N GLU A 28 6.00 3.32 2.02
CA GLU A 28 6.72 4.15 1.06
C GLU A 28 5.74 4.88 0.15
N LYS A 29 6.06 6.12 -0.23
CA LYS A 29 5.26 6.88 -1.20
C LYS A 29 5.60 6.44 -2.61
N ILE A 30 4.57 6.31 -3.45
CA ILE A 30 4.74 6.08 -4.88
C ILE A 30 5.05 7.42 -5.55
N GLU A 31 6.10 7.44 -6.38
CA GLU A 31 6.45 8.58 -7.22
C GLU A 31 5.32 8.90 -8.21
N GLU A 32 5.11 10.18 -8.53
CA GLU A 32 3.96 10.62 -9.33
C GLU A 32 3.87 9.94 -10.71
N GLU A 33 5.01 9.64 -11.33
CA GLU A 33 5.09 8.92 -12.61
C GLU A 33 4.55 7.48 -12.52
N GLU A 34 4.79 6.80 -11.39
CA GLU A 34 4.39 5.42 -11.16
C GLU A 34 2.91 5.31 -10.75
N LYS A 35 2.33 6.36 -10.13
CA LYS A 35 0.91 6.37 -9.69
C LYS A 35 -0.09 6.08 -10.81
N LEU A 36 0.24 6.45 -12.06
CA LEU A 36 -0.62 6.23 -13.22
C LEU A 36 -0.75 4.73 -13.58
N SER A 37 0.27 3.95 -13.25
CA SER A 37 0.32 2.50 -13.54
C SER A 37 -0.01 1.64 -12.32
N THR A 38 -0.01 2.23 -11.12
CA THR A 38 -0.21 1.51 -9.87
C THR A 38 -1.57 1.85 -9.27
N LYS A 39 -2.46 0.87 -9.20
CA LYS A 39 -3.79 1.01 -8.59
C LYS A 39 -3.79 0.52 -7.14
N CYS A 40 -4.72 1.04 -6.36
CA CYS A 40 -5.00 0.53 -5.03
C CYS A 40 -5.55 -0.90 -5.12
N ASP A 41 -5.08 -1.81 -4.25
CA ASP A 41 -5.58 -3.19 -4.21
C ASP A 41 -7.03 -3.29 -3.70
N TYR A 42 -7.58 -2.21 -3.13
CA TYR A 42 -8.90 -2.17 -2.52
C TYR A 42 -9.95 -1.39 -3.32
N CYS A 43 -9.53 -0.60 -4.31
CA CYS A 43 -10.43 0.21 -5.14
C CYS A 43 -9.77 0.66 -6.44
N ASP A 44 -10.54 1.24 -7.37
CA ASP A 44 -10.04 1.67 -8.68
C ASP A 44 -9.21 2.97 -8.67
N THR A 45 -8.97 3.57 -7.50
CA THR A 45 -8.16 4.81 -7.41
C THR A 45 -6.67 4.50 -7.52
N PRO A 46 -5.85 5.44 -8.04
CA PRO A 46 -4.40 5.32 -8.01
C PRO A 46 -3.87 5.06 -6.60
N ALA A 47 -2.92 4.13 -6.48
CA ALA A 47 -2.20 3.94 -5.23
C ALA A 47 -1.28 5.13 -4.97
N THR A 48 -1.19 5.54 -3.71
CA THR A 48 -0.31 6.62 -3.26
C THR A 48 0.85 6.08 -2.44
N TYR A 49 0.67 4.90 -1.85
CA TYR A 49 1.61 4.26 -0.95
C TYR A 49 1.77 2.77 -1.25
N ILE A 50 2.94 2.24 -0.93
CA ILE A 50 3.25 0.82 -0.91
C ILE A 50 3.53 0.42 0.52
N VAL A 51 2.89 -0.66 0.97
CA VAL A 51 3.11 -1.29 2.26
C VAL A 51 3.86 -2.60 2.05
N ALA A 52 5.07 -2.71 2.60
CA ALA A 52 5.93 -3.87 2.46
C ALA A 52 6.83 -4.07 3.69
N ASN A 53 7.44 -5.25 3.82
CA ASN A 53 8.65 -5.46 4.62
C ASN A 53 9.83 -5.61 3.64
N GLU A 54 11.03 -5.21 4.09
CA GLU A 54 12.34 -5.20 3.38
C GLU A 54 12.42 -5.90 2.00
#